data_AF-M3AWF7-F1
#
_entry.id   AF-M3AWF7-F1
#
_cell.length_a   1.000
_cell.length_b   1.000
_cell.length_c   1.000
_cell.angle_alpha   90.00
_cell.angle_beta   90.00
_cell.angle_gamma   90.00
#
_symmetry.space_group_name_H-M   'P 1'
#
loop_
_entity.id
_entity.type
_entity.pdbx_description
1 polymer ?
#
loop_
_entity_poly.entity_id
_entity_poly.type
_entity_poly.pdbx_seq_one_letter_code
_entity_poly.pdbx_strand_id
1 'polypeptide(L)'
;MFAVQWDLIELYLFANRRSIPALKNAIIDRLVQLRNDNWRPITGYPHLMRRIRASLPRNSKLCLYLVQEAAHFWDSGLFLKHRVDLHIFPKLLLEEITRAIYESRLGTEDHGPSWAADVCYFHEHDRPAQRHQCVRDHSTWQAELKRRGEYEKPDHEVPDMSWLMKIIEIRGSQRCA
;
A
#
# COMPACT_ATOMS: atom_id res chain seq x y z
N MET A 1 15.94 -6.20 -10.49
CA MET A 1 14.67 -5.47 -10.73
C MET A 1 14.22 -4.66 -9.49
N PHE A 2 15.15 -4.06 -8.75
CA PHE A 2 14.89 -3.27 -7.53
C PHE A 2 14.95 -1.76 -7.77
N ALA A 3 15.80 -1.32 -8.72
CA ALA A 3 16.06 0.09 -9.00
C ALA A 3 14.78 0.89 -9.33
N VAL A 4 13.91 0.39 -10.19
CA VAL A 4 12.73 1.16 -10.65
C VAL A 4 11.78 1.53 -9.52
N GLN A 5 11.44 0.60 -8.62
CA GLN A 5 10.55 0.91 -7.49
C GLN A 5 11.22 1.85 -6.49
N TRP A 6 12.53 1.66 -6.25
CA TRP A 6 13.31 2.56 -5.40
C TRP A 6 13.33 3.98 -5.97
N ASP A 7 13.63 4.13 -7.25
CA ASP A 7 13.70 5.42 -7.95
C ASP A 7 12.34 6.13 -7.94
N LEU A 8 11.23 5.40 -8.10
CA LEU A 8 9.88 5.96 -7.97
C LEU A 8 9.60 6.46 -6.57
N ILE A 9 10.02 5.74 -5.53
CA ILE A 9 9.88 6.22 -4.15
C ILE A 9 10.75 7.46 -3.91
N GLU A 10 12.00 7.47 -4.34
CA GLU A 10 12.86 8.66 -4.22
C GLU A 10 12.28 9.87 -4.94
N LEU A 11 11.73 9.65 -6.14
CA LEU A 11 11.06 10.68 -6.91
C LEU A 11 9.79 11.16 -6.20
N TYR A 12 9.05 10.27 -5.52
CA TYR A 12 7.88 10.67 -4.73
C TYR A 12 8.29 11.52 -3.54
N LEU A 13 9.34 11.11 -2.82
CA LEU A 13 9.87 11.89 -1.69
C LEU A 13 10.34 13.27 -2.15
N PHE A 14 10.99 13.36 -3.31
CA PHE A 14 11.34 14.62 -3.93
C PHE A 14 10.10 15.46 -4.26
N ALA A 15 9.12 14.88 -4.96
CA ALA A 15 7.88 15.56 -5.34
C ALA A 15 7.09 16.06 -4.13
N ASN A 16 7.11 15.29 -3.04
CA ASN A 16 6.50 15.69 -1.78
C ASN A 16 7.20 16.90 -1.16
N ARG A 17 8.53 16.89 -1.07
CA ARG A 17 9.30 18.03 -0.52
C ARG A 17 9.15 19.30 -1.35
N ARG A 18 8.91 19.16 -2.65
CA ARG A 18 8.72 20.28 -3.59
C ARG A 18 7.26 20.66 -3.79
N SER A 19 6.32 19.99 -3.12
CA SER A 19 4.87 20.20 -3.28
C SER A 19 4.44 20.17 -4.75
N ILE A 20 4.74 19.07 -5.46
CA ILE A 20 4.37 18.87 -6.87
C ILE A 20 3.31 17.74 -6.95
N PRO A 21 2.00 18.05 -6.81
CA PRO A 21 0.94 17.05 -6.79
C PRO A 21 0.86 16.20 -8.06
N ALA A 22 0.98 16.83 -9.24
CA ALA A 22 0.91 16.13 -10.52
C ALA A 22 1.97 15.02 -10.65
N LEU A 23 3.18 15.28 -10.16
CA LEU A 23 4.25 14.29 -10.16
C LEU A 23 3.98 13.16 -9.15
N LYS A 24 3.47 13.49 -7.96
CA LYS A 24 3.04 12.47 -6.99
C LYS A 24 1.97 11.54 -7.55
N ASN A 25 0.97 12.11 -8.25
CA ASN A 25 -0.11 11.35 -8.87
C ASN A 25 0.44 10.42 -9.97
N ALA A 26 1.27 10.95 -10.88
CA ALA A 26 1.88 10.14 -11.94
C ALA A 26 2.75 8.99 -11.40
N ILE A 27 3.43 9.20 -10.26
CA ILE A 27 4.21 8.14 -9.60
C ILE A 27 3.28 7.08 -9.03
N ILE A 28 2.17 7.47 -8.38
CA ILE A 28 1.17 6.52 -7.90
C ILE A 28 0.61 5.70 -9.07
N ASP A 29 0.29 6.33 -10.20
CA ASP A 29 -0.20 5.63 -11.39
C ASP A 29 0.82 4.59 -11.87
N ARG A 30 2.11 4.98 -11.91
CA ARG A 30 3.17 4.07 -12.29
C ARG A 30 3.34 2.93 -11.29
N LEU A 31 3.24 3.19 -10.00
CA LEU A 31 3.31 2.17 -8.96
C LEU A 31 2.18 1.15 -9.12
N VAL A 32 0.94 1.62 -9.31
CA VAL A 32 -0.24 0.79 -9.58
C VAL A 32 -0.06 -0.05 -10.83
N GLN A 33 0.41 0.55 -11.93
CA GLN A 33 0.71 -0.19 -13.15
C GLN A 33 1.75 -1.30 -12.91
N LEU A 34 2.84 -1.01 -12.19
CA LEU A 34 3.84 -2.04 -11.86
C LEU A 34 3.23 -3.17 -11.03
N ARG A 35 2.28 -2.88 -10.11
CA ARG A 35 1.57 -3.95 -9.39
C ARG A 35 0.78 -4.82 -10.34
N ASN A 36 0.05 -4.19 -11.26
CA ASN A 36 -0.76 -4.89 -12.24
C ASN A 36 0.09 -5.72 -13.22
N ASP A 37 1.35 -5.32 -13.42
CA ASP A 37 2.34 -6.08 -14.19
C ASP A 37 3.02 -7.17 -13.33
N ASN A 38 2.43 -7.56 -12.19
CA ASN A 38 2.90 -8.59 -11.26
C ASN A 38 4.31 -8.37 -10.66
N TRP A 39 4.73 -7.11 -10.54
CA TRP A 39 5.98 -6.82 -9.84
C TRP A 39 5.84 -7.11 -8.34
N ARG A 40 6.96 -7.28 -7.62
CA ARG A 40 6.96 -7.56 -6.17
C ARG A 40 6.47 -6.36 -5.34
N PRO A 41 5.68 -6.57 -4.28
CA PRO A 41 5.17 -5.48 -3.45
C PRO A 41 6.30 -4.68 -2.81
N ILE A 42 6.11 -3.35 -2.71
CA ILE A 42 7.10 -2.46 -2.09
C ILE A 42 7.27 -2.81 -0.61
N THR A 43 6.17 -3.22 0.01
CA THR A 43 6.13 -3.69 1.39
C THR A 43 6.96 -4.95 1.63
N GLY A 44 7.44 -5.65 0.60
CA GLY A 44 8.46 -6.70 0.74
C GLY A 44 9.87 -6.17 1.06
N TYR A 45 10.09 -4.85 1.10
CA TYR A 45 11.41 -4.23 1.32
C TYR A 45 11.43 -3.35 2.60
N PRO A 46 11.82 -3.92 3.75
CA PRO A 46 11.70 -3.23 5.05
C PRO A 46 12.53 -1.93 5.17
N HIS A 47 13.68 -1.87 4.51
CA HIS A 47 14.56 -0.69 4.52
C HIS A 47 13.93 0.49 3.76
N LEU A 48 13.27 0.22 2.64
CA LEU A 48 12.50 1.20 1.89
C LEU A 48 11.30 1.70 2.71
N MET A 49 10.64 0.79 3.42
CA MET A 49 9.52 1.14 4.28
C MET A 49 9.89 2.03 5.46
N ARG A 50 11.04 1.76 6.10
CA ARG A 50 11.60 2.65 7.13
C ARG A 50 11.89 4.04 6.58
N ARG A 51 12.49 4.14 5.39
CA ARG A 51 12.82 5.42 4.75
C ARG A 51 11.58 6.25 4.44
N ILE A 52 10.55 5.62 3.88
CA ILE A 52 9.25 6.27 3.58
C ILE A 52 8.63 6.80 4.87
N ARG A 53 8.59 5.98 5.93
CA ARG A 53 7.99 6.37 7.21
C ARG A 53 8.77 7.43 7.98
N ALA A 54 10.08 7.53 7.77
CA ALA A 54 10.88 8.63 8.29
C ALA A 54 10.66 9.95 7.52
N SER A 55 10.19 9.88 6.26
CA SER A 55 10.16 11.02 5.34
C SER A 55 8.76 11.60 5.09
N LEU A 56 7.70 10.83 5.34
CA LEU A 56 6.33 11.21 5.01
C LEU A 56 5.40 11.09 6.22
N PRO A 57 4.37 11.95 6.31
CA PRO A 57 3.33 11.79 7.31
C PRO A 57 2.51 10.53 7.04
N ARG A 58 1.89 10.00 8.11
CA ARG A 58 1.11 8.75 8.09
C ARG A 58 -0.05 8.79 7.10
N ASN A 59 -0.69 9.95 6.95
CA ASN A 59 -1.82 10.18 6.06
C ASN A 59 -1.42 10.57 4.63
N SER A 60 -0.13 10.56 4.29
CA SER A 60 0.28 10.79 2.90
C SER A 60 -0.30 9.71 1.97
N LYS A 61 -0.62 10.10 0.74
CA LYS A 61 -1.24 9.18 -0.22
C LYS A 61 -0.39 7.94 -0.49
N LEU A 62 0.93 8.09 -0.55
CA LEU A 62 1.84 6.95 -0.68
C LEU A 62 1.81 6.04 0.55
N CYS A 63 1.78 6.57 1.78
CA CYS A 63 1.67 5.73 2.98
C CYS A 63 0.36 4.93 2.99
N LEU A 64 -0.76 5.57 2.64
CA LEU A 64 -2.07 4.91 2.55
C LEU A 64 -2.07 3.81 1.49
N TYR A 65 -1.51 4.09 0.32
CA TYR A 65 -1.34 3.12 -0.77
C TYR A 65 -0.57 1.88 -0.30
N LEU A 66 0.58 2.09 0.35
CA LEU A 66 1.45 0.99 0.80
C LEU A 66 0.84 0.16 1.94
N VAL A 67 0.07 0.78 2.84
CA VAL A 67 -0.64 0.04 3.89
C VAL A 67 -1.65 -0.91 3.28
N GLN A 68 -2.45 -0.41 2.34
CA GLN A 68 -3.40 -1.27 1.66
C GLN A 68 -2.67 -2.32 0.80
N GLU A 69 -1.53 -1.99 0.16
CA GLU A 69 -0.70 -2.93 -0.62
C GLU A 69 -0.29 -4.13 0.22
N ALA A 70 0.27 -3.85 1.40
CA ALA A 70 0.62 -4.88 2.36
C ALA A 70 -0.60 -5.69 2.80
N ALA A 71 -1.71 -5.04 3.12
CA ALA A 71 -2.90 -5.72 3.60
C ALA A 71 -3.46 -6.70 2.56
N HIS A 72 -3.53 -6.29 1.30
CA HIS A 72 -4.01 -7.13 0.21
C HIS A 72 -3.13 -8.37 -0.01
N PHE A 73 -1.81 -8.19 -0.03
CA PHE A 73 -0.88 -9.29 -0.28
C PHE A 73 -0.54 -10.12 0.97
N TRP A 74 -1.09 -9.77 2.13
CA TRP A 74 -0.84 -10.50 3.35
C TRP A 74 -1.21 -11.99 3.23
N ASP A 75 -2.37 -12.28 2.63
CA ASP A 75 -2.91 -13.65 2.50
C ASP A 75 -2.38 -14.43 1.31
N SER A 76 -1.77 -13.77 0.34
CA SER A 76 -1.20 -14.42 -0.86
C SER A 76 0.02 -15.32 -0.56
N GLY A 77 0.38 -15.44 0.72
CA GLY A 77 1.61 -16.08 1.16
C GLY A 77 2.87 -15.37 0.67
N LEU A 78 2.79 -14.20 0.02
CA LEU A 78 3.96 -13.45 -0.47
C LEU A 78 4.88 -13.03 0.69
N PHE A 79 4.33 -12.60 1.82
CA PHE A 79 5.12 -12.26 3.01
C PHE A 79 5.84 -13.49 3.59
N LEU A 80 5.18 -14.64 3.60
CA LEU A 80 5.74 -15.92 4.06
C LEU A 80 6.78 -16.48 3.07
N LYS A 81 6.48 -16.47 1.76
CA LYS A 81 7.35 -16.90 0.66
C LYS A 81 8.62 -16.05 0.59
N HIS A 82 8.54 -14.77 0.91
CA HIS A 82 9.68 -13.86 0.90
C HIS A 82 10.39 -13.70 2.25
N ARG A 83 9.99 -14.47 3.29
CA ARG A 83 10.58 -14.42 4.64
C ARG A 83 10.76 -12.98 5.13
N VAL A 84 9.72 -12.16 4.92
CA VAL A 84 9.78 -10.76 5.29
C VAL A 84 9.90 -10.68 6.81
N ASP A 85 11.06 -10.25 7.30
CA ASP A 85 11.27 -10.06 8.74
C ASP A 85 10.47 -8.86 9.22
N LEU A 86 9.33 -9.16 9.86
CA LEU A 86 8.41 -8.15 10.38
C LEU A 86 9.01 -7.35 11.55
N HIS A 87 10.04 -7.85 12.24
CA HIS A 87 10.68 -7.09 13.31
C HIS A 87 11.36 -5.82 12.79
N ILE A 88 11.72 -5.80 11.50
CA ILE A 88 12.35 -4.65 10.83
C ILE A 88 11.34 -3.55 10.50
N PHE A 89 10.03 -3.85 10.48
CA PHE A 89 9.01 -2.86 10.18
C PHE A 89 8.81 -1.90 11.37
N PRO A 90 8.57 -0.61 11.10
CA PRO A 90 8.09 0.32 12.11
C PRO A 90 6.80 -0.20 12.76
N LYS A 91 6.73 -0.19 14.10
CA LYS A 91 5.58 -0.69 14.86
C LYS A 91 4.24 -0.09 14.39
N LEU A 92 4.21 1.23 14.22
CA LEU A 92 3.01 1.95 13.76
C LEU A 92 2.56 1.53 12.35
N LEU A 93 3.50 1.18 11.46
CA LEU A 93 3.17 0.67 10.13
C LEU A 93 2.55 -0.73 10.23
N LEU A 94 3.09 -1.60 11.09
CA LEU A 94 2.48 -2.92 11.34
C LEU A 94 1.06 -2.78 11.90
N GLU A 95 0.84 -1.89 12.88
CA GLU A 95 -0.50 -1.64 13.44
C GLU A 95 -1.50 -1.17 12.37
N GLU A 96 -1.07 -0.31 11.44
CA GLU A 96 -1.89 0.15 10.31
C GLU A 96 -2.20 -0.96 9.31
N ILE A 97 -1.20 -1.79 8.98
CA ILE A 97 -1.38 -2.95 8.09
C ILE A 97 -2.35 -3.94 8.73
N THR A 98 -2.15 -4.29 10.00
CA THR A 98 -3.06 -5.17 10.75
C THR A 98 -4.47 -4.64 10.74
N ARG A 99 -4.65 -3.34 11.02
CA ARG A 99 -5.98 -2.72 10.97
C ARG A 99 -6.60 -2.81 9.59
N ALA A 100 -5.86 -2.47 8.53
CA ALA A 100 -6.36 -2.56 7.16
C ALA A 100 -6.76 -4.00 6.77
N ILE A 101 -6.01 -5.00 7.23
CA ILE A 101 -6.36 -6.43 7.06
C ILE A 101 -7.71 -6.73 7.73
N TYR A 102 -7.89 -6.34 9.00
CA TYR A 102 -9.15 -6.53 9.71
C TYR A 102 -10.31 -5.81 9.04
N GLU A 103 -10.14 -4.55 8.66
CA GLU A 103 -11.17 -3.74 7.98
C GLU A 103 -11.56 -4.37 6.63
N SER A 104 -10.60 -4.83 5.84
CA SER A 104 -10.89 -5.51 4.56
C SER A 104 -11.63 -6.83 4.71
N ARG A 105 -11.49 -7.52 5.85
CA ARG A 105 -12.11 -8.83 6.12
C ARG A 105 -13.44 -8.74 6.87
N LEU A 106 -13.65 -7.68 7.65
CA LEU A 106 -14.90 -7.40 8.36
C LEU A 106 -15.94 -6.68 7.48
N GLY A 107 -15.52 -6.08 6.38
CA GLY A 107 -16.41 -5.49 5.39
C GLY A 107 -17.31 -6.57 4.76
N THR A 108 -18.62 -6.29 4.69
CA THR A 108 -19.61 -7.18 4.05
C THR A 108 -19.60 -7.10 2.53
N GLU A 109 -18.84 -6.16 1.97
CA GLU A 109 -18.77 -5.95 0.53
C GLU A 109 -17.40 -6.33 -0.02
N ASP A 110 -17.44 -7.03 -1.14
CA ASP A 110 -16.31 -7.61 -1.84
C ASP A 110 -15.50 -6.51 -2.55
N HIS A 111 -14.73 -5.75 -1.78
CA HIS A 111 -13.92 -4.67 -2.30
C HIS A 111 -12.50 -5.18 -2.52
N GLY A 112 -12.14 -5.40 -3.79
CA GLY A 112 -10.74 -5.50 -4.20
C GLY A 112 -9.92 -4.30 -3.69
N PRO A 113 -8.59 -4.37 -3.70
CA PRO A 113 -7.77 -3.32 -3.12
C PRO A 113 -8.08 -1.97 -3.77
N SER A 114 -8.15 -0.90 -2.96
CA SER A 114 -8.75 0.34 -3.47
C SER A 114 -7.97 0.98 -4.62
N TRP A 115 -6.71 0.62 -4.89
CA TRP A 115 -6.00 1.13 -6.08
C TRP A 115 -6.44 0.47 -7.38
N ALA A 116 -6.97 -0.75 -7.32
CA ALA A 116 -7.62 -1.39 -8.47
C ALA A 116 -9.06 -0.89 -8.62
N ALA A 117 -9.70 -0.51 -7.50
CA ALA A 117 -11.06 -0.02 -7.49
C ALA A 117 -11.20 1.46 -7.90
N ASP A 118 -10.32 2.32 -7.36
CA ASP A 118 -10.29 3.77 -7.49
C ASP A 118 -8.87 4.34 -7.21
N VAL A 119 -8.01 4.45 -8.24
CA VAL A 119 -6.68 5.06 -8.10
C VAL A 119 -6.74 6.52 -7.64
N CYS A 120 -7.82 7.23 -7.94
CA CYS A 120 -7.99 8.65 -7.64
C CYS A 120 -8.08 8.88 -6.12
N TYR A 121 -8.45 7.85 -5.34
CA TYR A 121 -8.34 7.87 -3.88
C TYR A 121 -6.92 8.20 -3.39
N PHE A 122 -5.90 7.77 -4.14
CA PHE A 122 -4.48 7.99 -3.84
C PHE A 122 -3.88 9.21 -4.54
N HIS A 123 -4.68 9.97 -5.28
CA HIS A 123 -4.23 11.21 -5.89
C HIS A 123 -4.47 12.41 -4.98
N GLU A 124 -3.65 13.43 -5.18
CA GLU A 124 -3.83 14.74 -4.57
C GLU A 124 -4.54 15.67 -5.54
N HIS A 125 -5.60 16.31 -5.05
CA HIS A 125 -6.42 17.26 -5.78
C HIS A 125 -6.68 18.47 -4.90
N ASP A 126 -6.45 19.66 -5.44
CA ASP A 126 -6.71 20.90 -4.72
C ASP A 126 -8.18 21.29 -4.81
N ARG A 127 -8.90 20.76 -5.80
CA ARG A 127 -10.30 21.13 -6.10
C ARG A 127 -11.15 19.91 -6.45
N PRO A 128 -12.45 19.92 -6.09
CA PRO A 128 -13.39 18.87 -6.49
C PRO A 128 -13.45 18.66 -8.02
N ALA A 129 -13.35 19.74 -8.81
CA ALA A 129 -13.35 19.65 -10.27
C ALA A 129 -12.14 18.86 -10.82
N GLN A 130 -10.97 18.99 -10.20
CA GLN A 130 -9.78 18.21 -10.59
C GLN A 130 -9.99 16.72 -10.28
N ARG A 131 -10.61 16.41 -9.13
CA ARG A 131 -10.99 15.03 -8.79
C ARG A 131 -11.94 14.44 -9.83
N HIS A 132 -12.99 15.16 -10.20
CA HIS A 132 -13.92 14.69 -11.24
C HIS A 132 -13.23 14.47 -12.58
N GLN A 133 -12.33 15.37 -12.97
CA GLN A 133 -11.55 15.19 -14.19
C GLN A 133 -10.65 13.95 -14.11
N CYS A 134 -9.93 13.79 -13.00
CA CYS A 134 -9.04 12.65 -12.76
C CYS A 134 -9.77 11.30 -12.85
N VAL A 135 -10.95 11.20 -12.22
CA VAL A 135 -11.80 9.99 -12.30
C VAL A 135 -12.18 9.70 -13.74
N ARG A 136 -12.55 10.72 -14.52
CA ARG A 136 -12.88 10.55 -15.95
C ARG A 136 -11.68 10.08 -16.75
N ASP A 137 -10.53 10.74 -16.58
CA ASP A 137 -9.31 10.44 -17.33
C ASP A 137 -8.81 9.01 -17.07
N HIS A 138 -8.95 8.52 -15.84
CA HIS A 138 -8.51 7.17 -15.46
C HIS A 138 -9.60 6.09 -15.59
N SER A 139 -10.83 6.44 -15.98
CA SER A 139 -11.96 5.50 -16.00
C SER A 139 -11.71 4.27 -16.88
N THR A 140 -11.20 4.46 -18.10
CA THR A 140 -10.87 3.37 -19.02
C THR A 140 -9.73 2.50 -18.48
N TRP A 141 -8.67 3.12 -17.95
CA TRP A 141 -7.55 2.41 -17.38
C TRP A 141 -7.94 1.62 -16.12
N GLN A 142 -8.75 2.19 -15.23
CA GLN A 142 -9.28 1.48 -14.07
C GLN A 142 -10.19 0.30 -14.46
N ALA A 143 -11.04 0.47 -15.49
CA ALA A 143 -11.85 -0.63 -15.99
C ALA A 143 -10.98 -1.77 -16.57
N GLU A 144 -9.86 -1.43 -17.21
CA GLU A 144 -8.86 -2.41 -17.67
C GLU A 144 -8.17 -3.11 -16.50
N LEU A 145 -7.74 -2.35 -15.49
CA LEU A 145 -7.12 -2.90 -14.27
C LEU A 145 -8.06 -3.87 -13.56
N LYS A 146 -9.36 -3.54 -13.45
CA LYS A 146 -10.36 -4.45 -12.88
C LYS A 146 -10.54 -5.72 -13.70
N ARG A 147 -10.52 -5.63 -15.03
CA ARG A 147 -10.67 -6.78 -15.92
C ARG A 147 -9.45 -7.71 -15.90
N ARG A 148 -8.24 -7.14 -15.86
CA ARG A 148 -6.98 -7.91 -15.73
C ARG A 148 -6.80 -8.43 -14.31
N GLY A 149 -7.29 -7.67 -13.35
CA GLY A 149 -7.30 -7.93 -11.94
C GLY A 149 -8.49 -8.79 -11.50
N GLU A 150 -8.84 -9.83 -12.26
CA GLU A 150 -9.27 -11.07 -11.61
C GLU A 150 -8.08 -11.57 -10.76
N TYR A 151 -7.79 -10.82 -9.69
CA TYR A 151 -6.81 -11.18 -8.69
C TYR A 151 -7.38 -12.45 -8.08
N GLU A 152 -6.72 -13.59 -8.28
CA GLU A 152 -6.98 -14.79 -7.48
C GLU A 152 -6.99 -14.33 -6.03
N LYS A 153 -8.18 -14.24 -5.45
CA LYS A 153 -8.34 -14.10 -4.02
C LYS A 153 -7.57 -15.29 -3.46
N PRO A 154 -6.55 -15.08 -2.62
CA PRO A 154 -6.04 -16.17 -1.83
C PRO A 154 -7.25 -16.75 -1.10
N ASP A 155 -7.44 -18.08 -1.19
CA ASP A 155 -8.51 -18.77 -0.46
C ASP A 155 -8.56 -18.19 0.96
N HIS A 156 -9.72 -17.69 1.36
CA HIS A 156 -9.92 -16.85 2.55
C HIS A 156 -9.76 -17.62 3.87
N GLU A 157 -8.95 -18.69 3.92
CA GLU A 157 -8.54 -19.27 5.18
C GLU A 157 -7.77 -18.23 5.97
N VAL A 158 -8.41 -17.70 7.01
CA VAL A 158 -7.82 -16.76 7.96
C VAL A 158 -6.53 -17.39 8.48
N PRO A 159 -5.34 -16.87 8.11
CA PRO A 159 -4.13 -17.34 8.73
C PRO A 159 -4.21 -16.93 10.21
N ASP A 160 -3.83 -17.82 11.13
CA ASP A 160 -3.75 -17.46 12.54
C ASP A 160 -2.86 -16.22 12.69
N MET A 161 -3.44 -15.09 13.08
CA MET A 161 -2.77 -13.80 13.27
C MET A 161 -2.26 -13.62 14.70
N SER A 162 -2.43 -14.62 15.58
CA SER A 162 -2.05 -14.55 16.99
C SER A 162 -0.57 -14.20 17.17
N TRP A 163 0.30 -14.64 16.25
CA TRP A 163 1.72 -14.34 16.26
C TRP A 163 2.03 -12.87 15.93
N LEU A 164 1.28 -12.23 15.01
CA LEU A 164 1.46 -10.83 14.67
C LEU A 164 1.06 -9.92 15.85
N MET A 165 -0.06 -10.27 16.51
CA MET A 165 -0.50 -9.58 17.72
C MET A 165 0.53 -9.70 18.84
N LYS A 166 1.09 -10.90 19.05
CA LYS A 166 2.21 -11.11 20.00
C LYS A 166 3.43 -10.24 19.68
N ILE A 167 3.81 -10.09 18.41
CA ILE A 167 4.93 -9.21 18.00
C ILE A 167 4.63 -7.74 18.34
N ILE A 168 3.40 -7.28 18.13
CA ILE A 168 3.00 -5.90 18.44
C ILE A 168 2.97 -5.66 19.96
N GLU A 169 2.45 -6.62 20.73
CA GLU A 169 2.37 -6.57 22.20
C GLU A 169 3.76 -6.56 22.86
N ILE A 170 4.66 -7.47 22.46
CA ILE A 170 6.03 -7.54 23.00
C ILE A 170 6.77 -6.20 22.85
N ARG A 171 6.56 -5.49 21.72
CA ARG A 171 7.18 -4.18 21.47
C ARG A 171 6.46 -3.02 22.19
N GLY A 172 5.24 -3.23 22.68
CA GLY A 172 4.54 -2.29 23.56
C GLY A 172 5.14 -2.25 24.96
N SER A 173 5.46 -3.42 25.50
CA SER A 173 5.96 -3.56 26.88
C SER A 173 7.41 -3.09 27.06
N GLN A 174 8.24 -3.12 26.01
CA GLN A 174 9.65 -2.67 26.07
C GLN A 174 9.85 -1.14 26.12
N ARG A 175 8.78 -0.33 26.05
CA ARG A 175 8.87 1.14 26.20
C ARG A 175 8.50 1.66 27.59
N CYS A 176 8.14 0.77 28.50
CA CYS A 176 7.77 1.10 29.88
C CYS A 176 8.76 0.54 30.92
N ALA A 177 9.95 0.10 30.49
CA ALA A 177 11.03 -0.37 31.35
C ALA A 177 12.28 0.49 31.15
#